data_AF-R6FMY9-F1
#
_entry.id   AF-R6FMY9-F1
#
_cell.length_a   1.000
_cell.length_b   1.000
_cell.length_c   1.000
_cell.angle_alpha   90.00
_cell.angle_beta   90.00
_cell.angle_gamma   90.00
#
_symmetry.space_group_name_H-M   'P 1'
#
loop_
_entity.id
_entity.type
_entity.pdbx_description
1 polymer ?
#
loop_
_entity_poly.entity_id
_entity_poly.type
_entity_poly.pdbx_seq_one_letter_code
_entity_poly.pdbx_strand_id
1 'polypeptide(L)'
;MINLGHYSGNGHDLRYRRAKVDYILTGIALIPVLVEWGIIAYRAGAAGMSFGAAGAVEGIVALLVFLVLGSSMFLPVRVFNFPFRITEANLARQYVLAIRLCQVLNIVAGCMNLGGVLGKTVPWAAYLYAGGFALMVVAVVCYMLLAFRMR
;
A
#
# COMPACT_ATOMS: atom_id res chain seq x y z
N MET A 1 22.47 -27.90 6.25
CA MET A 1 21.17 -27.69 5.57
C MET A 1 20.19 -27.21 6.61
N ILE A 2 19.80 -25.93 6.56
CA ILE A 2 19.05 -25.28 7.64
C ILE A 2 17.56 -25.39 7.36
N ASN A 3 16.85 -26.03 8.29
CA ASN A 3 15.42 -26.24 8.22
C ASN A 3 14.69 -24.97 8.71
N LEU A 4 14.02 -24.27 7.81
CA LEU A 4 13.19 -23.09 8.13
C LEU A 4 11.70 -23.46 8.02
N GLY A 5 11.11 -23.78 9.16
CA GLY A 5 9.72 -23.41 9.52
C GLY A 5 9.81 -22.54 10.79
N HIS A 6 8.88 -21.66 11.19
CA HIS A 6 7.47 -21.43 10.88
C HIS A 6 7.20 -19.91 10.76
N TYR A 7 7.63 -19.30 9.64
CA TYR A 7 7.33 -17.91 9.20
C TYR A 7 8.21 -16.76 9.74
N SER A 8 9.52 -16.76 9.46
CA SER A 8 10.32 -15.57 9.04
C SER A 8 11.83 -15.75 9.25
N GLY A 9 12.60 -15.38 8.21
CA GLY A 9 13.64 -14.34 8.30
C GLY A 9 14.97 -14.58 9.00
N ASN A 10 15.20 -15.69 9.71
CA ASN A 10 16.51 -15.93 10.32
C ASN A 10 17.51 -16.44 9.28
N GLY A 11 18.26 -15.52 8.65
CA GLY A 11 19.55 -15.84 8.02
C GLY A 11 19.90 -15.11 6.72
N HIS A 12 18.99 -14.34 6.10
CA HIS A 12 19.24 -13.75 4.78
C HIS A 12 18.95 -12.24 4.75
N ASP A 13 20.00 -11.39 4.64
CA ASP A 13 19.88 -9.96 4.29
C ASP A 13 19.70 -9.81 2.77
N LEU A 14 18.72 -10.53 2.21
CA LEU A 14 18.33 -10.36 0.82
C LEU A 14 17.58 -9.05 0.69
N ARG A 15 18.20 -8.09 0.01
CA ARG A 15 17.58 -6.80 -0.32
C ARG A 15 17.14 -6.84 -1.77
N TYR A 16 15.91 -6.37 -2.01
CA TYR A 16 15.40 -6.29 -3.36
C TYR A 16 16.18 -5.22 -4.13
N ARG A 17 16.76 -5.61 -5.27
CA ARG A 17 17.38 -4.65 -6.18
C ARG A 17 16.27 -3.91 -6.91
N ARG A 18 16.09 -2.65 -6.52
CA ARG A 18 15.02 -1.77 -6.97
C ARG A 18 15.10 -1.54 -8.48
N ALA A 19 13.97 -1.63 -9.15
CA ALA A 19 13.78 -1.28 -10.54
C ALA A 19 13.26 0.16 -10.65
N LYS A 20 13.46 0.80 -11.82
CA LYS A 20 12.89 2.13 -12.11
C LYS A 20 11.36 2.15 -11.93
N VAL A 21 10.71 1.03 -12.25
CA VAL A 21 9.26 0.83 -12.09
C VAL A 21 8.80 1.06 -10.65
N ASP A 22 9.62 0.71 -9.65
CA ASP A 22 9.26 0.87 -8.24
C ASP A 22 9.09 2.33 -7.86
N TYR A 23 10.01 3.18 -8.32
CA TYR A 23 9.95 4.62 -8.09
C TYR A 23 8.77 5.27 -8.80
N ILE A 24 8.45 4.80 -10.01
CA ILE A 24 7.27 5.28 -10.76
C ILE A 24 5.99 4.92 -10.00
N LEU A 25 5.86 3.68 -9.52
CA LEU A 25 4.69 3.24 -8.76
C LEU A 25 4.54 3.98 -7.43
N THR A 26 5.64 4.23 -6.71
CA THR A 26 5.62 5.07 -5.50
C THR A 26 5.23 6.51 -5.85
N GLY A 27 5.73 7.06 -6.96
CA GLY A 27 5.33 8.38 -7.44
C GLY A 27 3.84 8.46 -7.76
N ILE A 28 3.30 7.43 -8.44
CA ILE A 28 1.86 7.32 -8.72
C ILE A 28 1.05 7.24 -7.41
N ALA A 29 1.50 6.47 -6.42
CA ALA A 29 0.85 6.36 -5.12
C ALA A 29 0.87 7.68 -4.32
N LEU A 30 1.84 8.57 -4.57
CA LEU A 30 1.92 9.87 -3.91
C LEU A 30 0.88 10.87 -4.44
N ILE A 31 0.49 10.77 -5.72
CA ILE A 31 -0.48 11.68 -6.35
C ILE A 31 -1.79 11.78 -5.55
N PRO A 32 -2.51 10.69 -5.21
CA PRO A 32 -3.76 10.81 -4.46
C PRO A 32 -3.58 11.46 -3.09
N VAL A 33 -2.46 11.20 -2.41
CA VAL A 33 -2.14 11.83 -1.11
C VAL A 33 -1.98 13.34 -1.26
N LEU A 34 -1.25 13.80 -2.28
CA LEU A 34 -1.07 15.24 -2.54
C LEU A 34 -2.39 15.92 -2.89
N VAL A 35 -3.23 15.28 -3.71
CA VAL A 35 -4.56 15.78 -4.07
C VAL A 35 -5.44 15.87 -2.83
N GLU A 36 -5.43 14.86 -1.97
CA GLU A 36 -6.19 14.83 -0.72
C GLU A 36 -5.80 15.98 0.21
N TRP A 37 -4.49 16.20 0.41
CA TRP A 37 -3.99 17.33 1.19
C TRP A 37 -4.32 18.69 0.57
N GLY A 38 -4.30 18.80 -0.76
CA GLY A 38 -4.74 20.01 -1.47
C GLY A 38 -6.22 20.32 -1.23
N ILE A 39 -7.08 19.30 -1.24
CA ILE A 39 -8.52 19.45 -0.94
C ILE A 39 -8.74 19.86 0.51
N ILE A 40 -8.03 19.24 1.46
CA ILE A 40 -8.12 19.58 2.89
C ILE A 40 -7.67 21.03 3.11
N ALA A 41 -6.56 21.45 2.52
CA ALA A 41 -6.06 22.82 2.61
C ALA A 41 -7.04 23.83 2.01
N TYR A 42 -7.62 23.52 0.83
CA TYR A 42 -8.66 24.35 0.22
C TYR A 42 -9.88 24.48 1.12
N ARG A 43 -10.34 23.38 1.72
CA ARG A 43 -11.47 23.36 2.66
C ARG A 43 -11.20 24.16 3.93
N ALA A 44 -9.99 24.05 4.50
CA ALA A 44 -9.60 24.81 5.67
C ALA A 44 -9.51 26.32 5.37
N GLY A 45 -8.95 26.69 4.21
CA GLY A 45 -8.73 28.08 3.83
C GLY A 45 -9.96 28.79 3.24
N ALA A 46 -10.63 28.18 2.27
CA ALA A 46 -11.72 28.80 1.52
C ALA A 46 -13.08 28.68 2.22
N ALA A 47 -13.33 27.59 2.94
CA ALA A 47 -14.60 27.37 3.64
C ALA A 47 -14.54 27.74 5.14
N GLY A 48 -13.41 28.24 5.63
CA GLY A 48 -13.20 28.63 7.03
C GLY A 48 -13.38 27.48 8.02
N MET A 49 -13.31 26.23 7.56
CA MET A 49 -13.50 25.06 8.40
C MET A 49 -12.27 24.83 9.28
N SER A 50 -12.49 24.34 10.50
CA SER A 50 -11.38 23.87 11.33
C SER A 50 -10.64 22.74 10.61
N PHE A 51 -9.33 22.64 10.82
CA PHE A 51 -8.48 21.67 10.12
C PHE A 51 -8.97 20.22 10.30
N GLY A 52 -9.48 19.89 11.50
CA GLY A 52 -10.12 18.60 11.77
C GLY A 52 -11.39 18.38 10.94
N ALA A 53 -12.29 19.36 10.86
CA ALA A 53 -13.52 19.28 10.08
C ALA A 53 -13.25 19.23 8.55
N ALA A 54 -12.16 19.84 8.10
CA ALA A 54 -11.72 19.79 6.70
C ALA A 54 -11.24 18.40 6.25
N GLY A 55 -10.95 17.50 7.21
CA GLY A 55 -10.53 16.12 6.97
C GLY A 55 -9.07 15.82 7.29
N ALA A 56 -8.41 16.64 8.13
CA ALA A 56 -7.00 16.44 8.45
C ALA A 56 -6.67 15.06 9.03
N VAL A 57 -7.59 14.45 9.79
CA VAL A 57 -7.39 13.09 10.32
C VAL A 57 -7.31 12.08 9.18
N GLU A 58 -8.17 12.18 8.18
CA GLU A 58 -8.13 11.33 6.99
C GLU A 58 -6.83 11.53 6.20
N GLY A 59 -6.43 12.79 5.99
CA GLY A 59 -5.18 13.12 5.29
C GLY A 59 -3.92 12.62 6.02
N ILE A 60 -3.92 12.63 7.36
CA ILE A 60 -2.84 12.03 8.16
C ILE A 60 -2.84 10.50 8.00
N VAL A 61 -4.00 9.85 8.07
CA VAL A 61 -4.11 8.41 7.85
C VAL A 61 -3.62 8.03 6.45
N ALA A 62 -4.02 8.77 5.41
CA ALA A 62 -3.58 8.55 4.05
C ALA A 62 -2.06 8.68 3.91
N LEU A 63 -1.47 9.70 4.53
CA LEU A 63 -0.02 9.90 4.56
C LEU A 63 0.70 8.76 5.28
N LEU A 64 0.19 8.33 6.44
CA LEU A 64 0.78 7.23 7.20
C LEU A 64 0.70 5.91 6.43
N VAL A 65 -0.44 5.61 5.82
CA VAL A 65 -0.61 4.41 4.97
C VAL A 65 0.37 4.46 3.79
N PHE A 66 0.51 5.62 3.14
CA PHE A 66 1.47 5.80 2.06
C PHE A 66 2.91 5.59 2.51
N LEU A 67 3.30 6.11 3.67
CA LEU A 67 4.64 5.94 4.22
C LEU A 67 4.90 4.50 4.64
N VAL A 68 3.94 3.82 5.26
CA VAL A 68 4.10 2.42 5.68
C VAL A 68 4.21 1.49 4.46
N LEU A 69 3.29 1.60 3.49
CA LEU A 69 3.30 0.77 2.29
C LEU A 69 4.40 1.17 1.30
N GLY A 70 4.77 2.45 1.26
CA GLY A 70 5.87 2.95 0.44
C GLY A 70 7.23 2.61 1.04
N SER A 71 7.37 2.58 2.37
CA SER A 71 8.61 2.22 3.03
C SER A 71 8.90 0.71 3.01
N SER A 72 7.86 -0.12 2.83
CA SER A 72 8.00 -1.58 2.83
C SER A 72 8.94 -2.09 1.73
N MET A 73 9.11 -1.34 0.64
CA MET A 73 10.08 -1.67 -0.42
C MET A 73 11.56 -1.49 -0.01
N PHE A 74 11.82 -0.80 1.11
CA PHE A 74 13.16 -0.62 1.66
C PHE A 74 13.49 -1.59 2.79
N LEU A 75 12.49 -2.31 3.30
CA LEU A 75 12.67 -3.24 4.41
C LEU A 75 13.30 -4.55 3.90
N PRO A 76 14.19 -5.18 4.67
CA PRO A 76 14.75 -6.49 4.33
C PRO A 76 13.70 -7.60 4.49
N VAL A 77 13.89 -8.72 3.77
CA VAL A 77 12.98 -9.89 3.77
C VAL A 77 12.63 -10.37 5.18
N ARG A 78 13.54 -10.26 6.14
CA ARG A 78 13.32 -10.65 7.55
C ARG A 78 12.15 -9.95 8.24
N VAL A 79 11.70 -8.81 7.73
CA VAL A 79 10.55 -8.06 8.28
C VAL A 79 9.23 -8.61 7.75
N PHE A 80 9.25 -9.42 6.69
CA PHE A 80 8.07 -10.02 6.08
C PHE A 80 7.80 -11.41 6.64
N ASN A 81 6.62 -11.58 7.22
CA ASN A 81 6.06 -12.89 7.51
C ASN A 81 5.22 -13.33 6.32
N PHE A 82 5.58 -14.46 5.72
CA PHE A 82 4.86 -14.99 4.57
C PHE A 82 3.81 -16.03 5.01
N PRO A 83 2.68 -16.16 4.30
CA PRO A 83 1.63 -17.11 4.66
C PRO A 83 1.95 -18.57 4.30
N PHE A 84 3.05 -18.84 3.58
CA PHE A 84 3.44 -20.17 3.13
C PHE A 84 4.89 -20.51 3.52
N ARG A 85 5.22 -21.81 3.56
CA ARG A 85 6.59 -22.26 3.80
C ARG A 85 7.49 -21.85 2.63
N ILE A 86 8.58 -21.16 2.93
CA ILE A 86 9.52 -20.69 1.92
C ILE A 86 10.77 -21.57 1.89
N THR A 87 11.20 -21.90 0.67
CA THR A 87 12.49 -22.53 0.35
C THR A 87 13.43 -21.50 -0.27
N GLU A 88 14.74 -21.76 -0.28
CA GLU A 88 15.73 -20.88 -0.92
C GLU A 88 15.43 -20.63 -2.41
N ALA A 89 14.86 -21.63 -3.10
CA ALA A 89 14.49 -21.53 -4.52
C ALA A 89 13.34 -20.53 -4.78
N ASN A 90 12.40 -20.39 -3.84
CA ASN A 90 11.18 -19.58 -4.02
C ASN A 90 11.17 -18.27 -3.22
N LEU A 91 12.13 -18.09 -2.30
CA LEU A 91 12.27 -16.91 -1.44
C LEU A 91 12.30 -15.60 -2.23
N ALA A 92 13.11 -15.53 -3.29
CA ALA A 92 13.21 -14.34 -4.11
C ALA A 92 11.88 -14.01 -4.81
N ARG A 93 11.18 -15.01 -5.36
CA ARG A 93 9.91 -14.81 -6.08
C ARG A 93 8.80 -14.33 -5.15
N GLN A 94 8.66 -14.97 -3.99
CA GLN A 94 7.67 -14.61 -2.97
C GLN A 94 7.91 -13.20 -2.44
N TYR A 95 9.18 -12.84 -2.23
CA TYR A 95 9.54 -11.51 -1.76
C TYR A 95 9.24 -10.41 -2.80
N VAL A 96 9.55 -10.63 -4.07
CA VAL A 96 9.18 -9.69 -5.14
C VAL A 96 7.66 -9.54 -5.22
N LEU A 97 6.93 -10.64 -5.12
CA LEU A 97 5.47 -10.61 -5.16
C LEU A 97 4.88 -9.81 -3.99
N ALA A 98 5.43 -9.95 -2.77
CA ALA A 98 5.01 -9.19 -1.60
C ALA A 98 5.27 -7.68 -1.77
N ILE A 99 6.45 -7.28 -2.30
CA ILE A 99 6.74 -5.88 -2.60
C ILE A 99 5.76 -5.32 -3.65
N ARG A 100 5.47 -6.09 -4.70
CA ARG A 100 4.49 -5.68 -5.73
C ARG A 100 3.10 -5.52 -5.14
N LEU A 101 2.67 -6.42 -4.25
CA LEU A 101 1.43 -6.27 -3.51
C LEU A 101 1.42 -4.97 -2.71
N CYS A 102 2.47 -4.68 -1.94
CA CYS A 102 2.54 -3.43 -1.18
C CYS A 102 2.43 -2.19 -2.06
N GLN A 103 3.08 -2.18 -3.23
CA GLN A 103 2.98 -1.08 -4.18
C GLN A 103 1.57 -0.91 -4.74
N VAL A 104 0.91 -2.00 -5.13
CA VAL A 104 -0.48 -1.98 -5.62
C VAL A 104 -1.43 -1.52 -4.51
N LEU A 105 -1.30 -2.08 -3.31
CA LEU A 105 -2.09 -1.66 -2.16
C LEU A 105 -1.86 -0.19 -1.81
N ASN A 106 -0.63 0.33 -1.98
CA ASN A 106 -0.34 1.74 -1.73
C ASN A 106 -1.14 2.66 -2.66
N ILE A 107 -1.14 2.36 -3.97
CA ILE A 107 -1.89 3.12 -4.97
C ILE A 107 -3.40 3.04 -4.68
N VAL A 108 -3.92 1.82 -4.49
CA VAL A 108 -5.36 1.61 -4.31
C VAL A 108 -5.85 2.18 -2.99
N ALA A 109 -5.09 2.06 -1.90
CA ALA A 109 -5.41 2.67 -0.61
C ALA A 109 -5.38 4.20 -0.71
N GLY A 110 -4.43 4.79 -1.45
CA GLY A 110 -4.42 6.23 -1.74
C GLY A 110 -5.70 6.68 -2.44
N CYS A 111 -6.13 5.96 -3.50
CA CYS A 111 -7.39 6.24 -4.20
C CYS A 111 -8.61 6.06 -3.28
N MET A 112 -8.61 5.04 -2.41
CA MET A 112 -9.69 4.81 -1.45
C MET A 112 -9.81 5.97 -0.47
N ASN A 113 -8.71 6.41 0.15
CA ASN A 113 -8.70 7.53 1.10
C ASN A 113 -9.17 8.84 0.44
N LEU A 114 -8.66 9.12 -0.78
CA LEU A 114 -9.11 10.25 -1.58
C LEU A 114 -10.62 10.20 -1.86
N GLY A 115 -11.15 9.02 -2.19
CA GLY A 115 -12.59 8.78 -2.36
C GLY A 115 -13.38 9.05 -1.07
N GLY A 116 -12.83 8.72 0.09
CA GLY A 116 -13.43 9.02 1.40
C GLY A 116 -13.52 10.52 1.69
N VAL A 117 -12.45 11.27 1.43
CA VAL A 117 -12.42 12.73 1.61
C VAL A 117 -13.34 13.44 0.62
N LEU A 118 -13.33 13.02 -0.65
CA LEU A 118 -14.20 13.58 -1.69
C LEU A 118 -15.67 13.18 -1.50
N GLY A 119 -15.95 11.99 -0.97
CA GLY A 119 -17.30 11.47 -0.73
C GLY A 119 -18.14 12.35 0.18
N LYS A 120 -17.51 13.17 1.03
CA LYS A 120 -18.18 14.16 1.88
C LYS A 120 -18.80 15.33 1.09
N THR A 121 -18.30 15.61 -0.11
CA THR A 121 -18.75 16.73 -0.96
C THR A 121 -19.36 16.28 -2.27
N VAL A 122 -18.88 15.17 -2.83
CA VAL A 122 -19.30 14.64 -4.14
C VAL A 122 -19.83 13.23 -3.92
N PRO A 123 -21.15 12.98 -4.07
CA PRO A 123 -21.73 11.68 -3.77
C PRO A 123 -21.16 10.54 -4.64
N TRP A 124 -20.78 10.84 -5.88
CA TRP A 124 -20.16 9.88 -6.79
C TRP A 124 -18.76 9.41 -6.35
N ALA A 125 -18.07 10.16 -5.49
CA ALA A 125 -16.76 9.75 -4.97
C ALA A 125 -16.85 8.58 -3.98
N ALA A 126 -18.05 8.29 -3.46
CA ALA A 126 -18.28 7.07 -2.67
C ALA A 126 -18.00 5.79 -3.49
N TYR A 127 -18.22 5.81 -4.81
CA TYR A 127 -17.86 4.69 -5.68
C TYR A 127 -16.35 4.50 -5.80
N LEU A 128 -15.56 5.58 -5.73
CA LEU A 128 -14.10 5.49 -5.71
C LEU A 128 -13.61 4.84 -4.42
N TYR A 129 -14.22 5.19 -3.28
CA TYR A 129 -13.94 4.54 -2.00
C TYR A 129 -14.29 3.04 -2.05
N ALA A 130 -15.52 2.70 -2.43
CA ALA A 130 -15.98 1.31 -2.49
C ALA A 130 -15.21 0.48 -3.51
N GLY A 131 -14.94 1.05 -4.68
CA GLY A 131 -14.14 0.42 -5.74
C GLY A 131 -12.69 0.21 -5.32
N GLY A 132 -12.09 1.19 -4.63
CA GLY A 132 -10.76 1.06 -4.03
C GLY A 132 -10.71 -0.09 -3.03
N PHE A 133 -11.67 -0.16 -2.10
CA PHE A 133 -11.75 -1.25 -1.14
C PHE A 133 -11.89 -2.63 -1.83
N ALA A 134 -12.80 -2.75 -2.80
CA ALA A 134 -12.96 -3.99 -3.56
C ALA A 134 -11.68 -4.41 -4.30
N LEU A 135 -10.98 -3.46 -4.91
CA LEU A 135 -9.70 -3.71 -5.58
C LEU A 135 -8.59 -4.14 -4.60
N MET A 136 -8.56 -3.61 -3.37
CA MET A 136 -7.62 -4.08 -2.35
C MET A 136 -7.87 -5.56 -2.01
N VAL A 137 -9.14 -5.94 -1.81
CA VAL A 137 -9.51 -7.35 -1.55
C VAL A 137 -9.09 -8.23 -2.72
N VAL A 138 -9.40 -7.83 -3.95
CA VAL A 138 -9.00 -8.56 -5.16
C VAL A 138 -7.47 -8.67 -5.25
N ALA A 139 -6.72 -7.61 -4.99
CA ALA A 139 -5.26 -7.63 -5.01
C ALA A 139 -4.68 -8.63 -4.00
N VAL A 140 -5.24 -8.70 -2.79
CA VAL A 140 -4.85 -9.68 -1.77
C VAL A 140 -5.19 -11.10 -2.19
N VAL A 141 -6.39 -11.33 -2.74
CA VAL A 141 -6.80 -12.66 -3.24
C VAL A 141 -5.89 -13.10 -4.40
N CYS A 142 -5.63 -12.23 -5.36
CA CYS A 142 -4.70 -12.49 -6.46
C CYS A 142 -3.28 -12.80 -5.94
N TYR A 143 -2.81 -12.06 -4.95
CA TYR A 143 -1.54 -12.36 -4.28
C TYR A 143 -1.54 -13.76 -3.67
N MET A 144 -2.59 -14.13 -2.91
CA MET A 144 -2.67 -15.46 -2.29
C MET A 144 -2.68 -16.58 -3.33
N LEU A 145 -3.43 -16.42 -4.42
CA LEU A 145 -3.47 -17.39 -5.53
C LEU A 145 -2.12 -17.53 -6.22
N LEU A 146 -1.44 -16.42 -6.50
CA LEU A 146 -0.12 -16.40 -7.13
C LEU A 146 0.95 -16.97 -6.20
N ALA A 147 0.92 -16.60 -4.92
CA ALA A 147 1.83 -17.11 -3.90
C ALA A 147 1.65 -18.62 -3.71
N PHE A 148 0.43 -19.13 -3.76
CA PHE A 148 0.14 -20.57 -3.71
C PHE A 148 0.67 -21.32 -4.95
N ARG A 149 0.51 -20.74 -6.14
CA ARG A 149 1.01 -21.34 -7.40
C ARG A 149 2.53 -21.33 -7.50
N MET A 150 3.20 -20.40 -6.82
CA MET A 150 4.66 -20.25 -6.77
C MET A 150 5.30 -20.84 -5.50
N ARG A 151 4.59 -21.75 -4.81
CA ARG A 151 5.13 -22.55 -3.71
C ARG A 151 6.18 -23.54 -4.20
#